data_AF-A0A2V6UPX9-F1
#
_entry.id   AF-A0A2V6UPX9-F1
#
_cell.length_a   1.000
_cell.length_b   1.000
_cell.length_c   1.000
_cell.angle_alpha   90.00
_cell.angle_beta   90.00
_cell.angle_gamma   90.00
#
_symmetry.space_group_name_H-M   'P 1'
#
loop_
_entity.id
_entity.type
_entity.pdbx_description
1 polymer ?
#
loop_
_entity_poly.entity_id
_entity_poly.type
_entity_poly.pdbx_seq_one_letter_code
_entity_poly.pdbx_strand_id
1 'polypeptide(L)'
;MRPELPPPPGPFAAQDGMPTTRGLNFYIADPNLEFVCSTVMEPDVLARARPLLVVLGAVAGDELDALAAEADRHPPTLRAYDERGRRVDEVVFHPAYRAMERLAFERFGLAAMSHREGVLGWPGR
;
A
#
# COMPACT_ATOMS: atom_id res chain seq x y z
N MET A 1 55.52 19.72 -26.89
CA MET A 1 55.35 18.91 -25.66
C MET A 1 53.90 19.12 -25.21
N ARG A 2 52.99 18.19 -25.48
CA ARG A 2 51.57 18.35 -25.08
C ARG A 2 51.47 17.96 -23.59
N PRO A 3 50.86 18.79 -22.72
CA PRO A 3 50.70 18.45 -21.32
C PRO A 3 49.72 17.28 -21.19
N GLU A 4 50.10 16.31 -20.38
CA GLU A 4 49.29 15.13 -20.05
C GLU A 4 48.08 15.59 -19.22
N LEU A 5 46.87 15.19 -19.65
CA LEU A 5 45.64 15.51 -18.93
C LEU A 5 45.60 14.66 -17.64
N PRO A 6 45.14 15.23 -16.51
CA PRO A 6 44.98 14.46 -15.29
C PRO A 6 43.95 13.34 -15.51
N PRO A 7 44.12 12.19 -14.82
CA PRO A 7 43.18 11.09 -14.92
C PRO A 7 41.76 11.55 -14.50
N PRO A 8 40.70 10.97 -15.08
CA PRO A 8 39.34 11.31 -14.70
C PRO A 8 39.14 11.03 -13.21
N PRO A 9 38.35 11.85 -12.49
CA PRO A 9 38.02 11.59 -11.10
C PRO A 9 37.36 10.20 -10.99
N GLY A 10 37.75 9.47 -9.94
CA GLY A 10 37.13 8.18 -9.63
C GLY A 10 35.62 8.31 -9.35
N PRO A 11 34.87 7.19 -9.33
CA PRO A 11 33.46 7.22 -9.01
C PRO A 11 33.25 7.92 -7.66
N PHE A 12 32.24 8.79 -7.59
CA PHE A 12 31.83 9.40 -6.33
C PHE A 12 31.58 8.30 -5.30
N ALA A 13 32.02 8.50 -4.05
CA ALA A 13 31.72 7.59 -2.97
C ALA A 13 30.20 7.36 -2.91
N ALA A 14 29.78 6.09 -2.90
CA ALA A 14 28.37 5.76 -2.76
C ALA A 14 27.88 6.36 -1.44
N GLN A 15 27.03 7.39 -1.54
CA GLN A 15 26.32 7.89 -0.38
C GLN A 15 25.42 6.76 0.12
N ASP A 16 25.35 6.57 1.45
CA ASP A 16 24.34 5.71 2.04
C ASP A 16 22.98 6.11 1.44
N GLY A 17 22.30 5.13 0.85
CA GLY A 17 21.14 5.38 -0.02
C GLY A 17 20.04 6.17 0.68
N MET A 18 19.13 6.76 -0.10
CA MET A 18 17.98 7.50 0.43
C MET A 18 17.27 6.66 1.52
N PRO A 19 16.99 7.23 2.71
CA PRO A 19 16.30 6.52 3.77
C PRO A 19 14.97 5.94 3.28
N THR A 20 14.69 4.69 3.66
CA THR A 20 13.42 4.05 3.33
C THR A 20 12.28 4.60 4.20
N THR A 21 11.10 4.68 3.63
CA THR A 21 9.85 5.01 4.35
C THR A 21 9.19 3.78 4.96
N ARG A 22 9.76 2.59 4.77
CA ARG A 22 9.21 1.34 5.29
C ARG A 22 9.21 1.32 6.82
N GLY A 23 8.11 0.88 7.41
CA GLY A 23 7.88 0.83 8.85
C GLY A 23 7.40 2.16 9.45
N LEU A 24 7.30 3.23 8.66
CA LEU A 24 6.66 4.47 9.10
C LEU A 24 5.14 4.27 9.18
N ASN A 25 4.52 4.86 10.19
CA ASN A 25 3.06 4.98 10.20
C ASN A 25 2.66 6.20 9.37
N PHE A 26 2.07 5.99 8.20
CA PHE A 26 1.74 7.08 7.28
C PHE A 26 0.70 8.07 7.82
N TYR A 27 -0.19 7.65 8.71
CA TYR A 27 -1.13 8.57 9.34
C TYR A 27 -0.44 9.47 10.36
N ILE A 28 0.45 8.91 11.19
CA ILE A 28 1.20 9.69 12.18
C ILE A 28 2.24 10.60 11.51
N ALA A 29 2.86 10.12 10.43
CA ALA A 29 3.89 10.83 9.68
C ALA A 29 3.34 12.02 8.86
N ASP A 30 2.02 12.10 8.64
CA ASP A 30 1.37 13.18 7.89
C ASP A 30 0.46 14.05 8.81
N PRO A 31 0.99 15.15 9.38
CA PRO A 31 0.19 16.10 10.16
C PRO A 31 -0.93 16.77 9.36
N ASN A 32 -0.78 16.89 8.04
CA ASN A 32 -1.81 17.51 7.20
C ASN A 32 -3.03 16.61 7.09
N LEU A 33 -2.85 15.29 7.08
CA LEU A 33 -3.95 14.34 7.06
C LEU A 33 -4.79 14.44 8.34
N GLU A 34 -4.17 14.48 9.53
CA GLU A 34 -4.87 14.72 10.80
C GLU A 34 -5.62 16.06 10.77
N PHE A 35 -4.97 17.13 10.26
CA PHE A 35 -5.59 18.44 10.13
C PHE A 35 -6.84 18.40 9.23
N VAL A 36 -6.76 17.79 8.06
CA VAL A 36 -7.89 17.65 7.13
C VAL A 36 -9.01 16.86 7.78
N CYS A 37 -8.71 15.71 8.42
CA CYS A 37 -9.71 14.91 9.12
C CYS A 37 -10.44 15.75 10.20
N SER A 38 -9.70 16.55 10.98
CA SER A 38 -10.30 17.43 11.98
C SER A 38 -11.15 18.57 11.42
N THR A 39 -10.95 18.92 10.15
CA THR A 39 -11.71 19.98 9.48
C THR A 39 -13.00 19.45 8.85
N VAL A 40 -12.99 18.21 8.35
CA VAL A 40 -14.11 17.65 7.56
C VAL A 40 -14.99 16.68 8.34
N MET A 41 -14.54 16.18 9.49
CA MET A 41 -15.26 15.20 10.31
C MET A 41 -15.78 15.86 11.59
N GLU A 42 -16.95 15.43 12.06
CA GLU A 42 -17.43 15.77 13.39
C GLU A 42 -16.48 15.19 14.47
N PRO A 43 -16.34 15.84 15.65
CA PRO A 43 -15.35 15.44 16.65
C PRO A 43 -15.49 14.00 17.16
N ASP A 44 -16.72 13.50 17.30
CA ASP A 44 -17.04 12.14 17.72
C ASP A 44 -16.68 11.10 16.63
N VAL A 45 -16.97 11.44 15.38
CA VAL A 45 -16.60 10.66 14.19
C VAL A 45 -15.08 10.56 14.09
N LEU A 46 -14.36 11.67 14.26
CA LEU A 46 -12.90 11.68 14.26
C LEU A 46 -12.34 10.82 15.40
N ALA A 47 -12.85 10.99 16.62
CA ALA A 47 -12.39 10.23 17.78
C ALA A 47 -12.53 8.70 17.56
N ARG A 48 -13.58 8.29 16.85
CA ARG A 48 -13.81 6.89 16.47
C ARG A 48 -12.95 6.42 15.30
N ALA A 49 -12.73 7.26 14.30
CA ALA A 49 -11.96 6.92 13.09
C ALA A 49 -10.45 6.87 13.37
N ARG A 50 -9.95 7.75 14.23
CA ARG A 50 -8.52 7.95 14.47
C ARG A 50 -7.74 6.68 14.84
N PRO A 51 -8.20 5.81 15.76
CA PRO A 51 -7.52 4.55 16.04
C PRO A 51 -7.41 3.64 14.80
N LEU A 52 -8.46 3.60 13.96
CA LEU A 52 -8.48 2.82 12.73
C LEU A 52 -7.51 3.38 11.70
N LEU A 53 -7.46 4.71 11.56
CA LEU A 53 -6.53 5.41 10.66
C LEU A 53 -5.07 5.20 11.09
N VAL A 54 -4.77 5.22 12.39
CA VAL A 54 -3.45 4.90 12.92
C VAL A 54 -3.06 3.46 12.59
N VAL A 55 -3.93 2.48 12.82
CA VAL A 55 -3.64 1.07 12.51
C VAL A 55 -3.46 0.88 11.01
N LEU A 56 -4.31 1.49 10.18
CA LEU A 56 -4.21 1.44 8.73
C LEU A 56 -2.90 2.09 8.24
N GLY A 57 -2.50 3.22 8.82
CA GLY A 57 -1.25 3.90 8.49
C GLY A 57 0.00 3.06 8.79
N ALA A 58 -0.02 2.26 9.85
CA ALA A 58 1.07 1.31 10.15
C ALA A 58 1.09 0.13 9.16
N VAL A 59 -0.07 -0.43 8.83
CA VAL A 59 -0.19 -1.53 7.86
C VAL A 59 0.25 -1.07 6.47
N ALA A 60 -0.14 0.15 6.07
CA ALA A 60 0.21 0.74 4.78
C ALA A 60 1.72 0.92 4.61
N GLY A 61 2.42 1.34 5.67
CA GLY A 61 3.86 1.56 5.63
C GLY A 61 4.73 0.32 5.77
N ASP A 62 4.16 -0.86 6.01
CA ASP A 62 4.93 -2.10 6.16
C ASP A 62 4.28 -3.30 5.46
N GLU A 63 3.33 -3.98 6.10
CA GLU A 63 2.73 -5.23 5.61
C GLU A 63 2.17 -5.08 4.19
N LEU A 64 1.42 -4.00 3.92
CA LEU A 64 0.82 -3.77 2.62
C LEU A 64 1.87 -3.47 1.54
N ASP A 65 2.89 -2.67 1.87
CA ASP A 65 4.03 -2.38 0.97
C ASP A 65 4.78 -3.66 0.59
N ALA A 66 5.01 -4.54 1.57
CA ALA A 66 5.63 -5.85 1.35
C ALA A 66 4.84 -6.71 0.34
N LEU A 67 3.52 -6.78 0.55
CA LEU A 67 2.62 -7.57 -0.28
C LEU A 67 2.50 -6.98 -1.69
N ALA A 68 2.48 -5.65 -1.82
CA ALA A 68 2.45 -4.96 -3.11
C ALA A 68 3.72 -5.27 -3.92
N ALA A 69 4.89 -5.12 -3.32
CA ALA A 69 6.17 -5.42 -3.98
C ALA A 69 6.30 -6.89 -4.39
N GLU A 70 5.67 -7.82 -3.67
CA GLU A 70 5.60 -9.23 -4.06
C GLU A 70 4.59 -9.46 -5.19
N ALA A 71 3.41 -8.83 -5.14
CA ALA A 71 2.41 -8.94 -6.19
C ALA A 71 2.90 -8.34 -7.52
N ASP A 72 3.62 -7.22 -7.49
CA ASP A 72 4.16 -6.58 -8.69
C ASP A 72 5.23 -7.43 -9.38
N ARG A 73 6.00 -8.21 -8.60
CA ARG A 73 6.95 -9.20 -9.14
C ARG A 73 6.26 -10.40 -9.79
N HIS A 74 5.00 -10.66 -9.44
CA HIS A 74 4.20 -11.79 -9.91
C HIS A 74 2.87 -11.30 -10.51
N PRO A 75 2.92 -10.60 -11.67
CA PRO A 75 1.74 -10.00 -12.27
C PRO A 75 0.70 -11.07 -12.65
N PRO A 76 -0.60 -10.72 -12.65
CA PRO A 76 -1.66 -11.65 -13.00
C PRO A 76 -1.50 -12.20 -14.42
N THR A 77 -1.74 -13.50 -14.60
CA THR A 77 -1.62 -14.16 -15.91
C THR A 77 -2.96 -14.75 -16.36
N LEU A 78 -3.20 -14.74 -17.67
CA LEU A 78 -4.40 -15.33 -18.27
C LEU A 78 -4.16 -16.82 -18.56
N ARG A 79 -4.94 -17.68 -17.93
CA ARG A 79 -5.12 -19.08 -18.30
C ARG A 79 -6.34 -19.19 -19.22
N ALA A 80 -6.12 -19.11 -20.53
CA ALA A 80 -7.20 -19.18 -21.51
C ALA A 80 -7.79 -20.59 -21.67
N TYR A 81 -6.98 -21.64 -21.51
CA TYR A 81 -7.36 -23.03 -21.68
C TYR A 81 -6.87 -23.90 -20.51
N ASP A 82 -7.58 -24.99 -20.24
CA ASP A 82 -7.15 -26.02 -19.31
C ASP A 82 -6.27 -27.10 -19.96
N GLU A 83 -5.80 -28.06 -19.16
CA GLU A 83 -4.94 -29.18 -19.61
C GLU A 83 -5.60 -30.08 -20.67
N ARG A 84 -6.94 -30.02 -20.82
CA ARG A 84 -7.71 -30.80 -21.79
C ARG A 84 -8.10 -29.97 -23.03
N GLY A 85 -7.57 -28.75 -23.16
CA GLY A 85 -7.83 -27.84 -24.27
C GLY A 85 -9.21 -27.17 -24.23
N ARG A 86 -9.93 -27.23 -23.11
CA ARG A 86 -11.20 -26.52 -22.94
C ARG A 86 -10.93 -25.08 -22.56
N ARG A 87 -11.67 -24.14 -23.14
CA ARG A 87 -11.57 -22.72 -22.82
C ARG A 87 -12.09 -22.45 -21.39
N VAL A 88 -11.30 -21.74 -20.58
CA VAL A 88 -11.63 -21.40 -19.18
C VAL A 88 -11.54 -19.90 -18.87
N ASP A 89 -10.77 -19.12 -19.65
CA ASP A 89 -10.65 -17.65 -19.52
C ASP A 89 -10.41 -17.14 -18.07
N GLU A 90 -9.53 -17.80 -17.32
CA GLU A 90 -9.28 -17.50 -15.92
C GLU A 90 -8.06 -16.60 -15.73
N VAL A 91 -8.16 -15.58 -14.87
CA VAL A 91 -7.02 -14.77 -14.45
C VAL A 91 -6.46 -15.33 -13.14
N VAL A 92 -5.20 -15.78 -13.19
CA VAL A 92 -4.49 -16.37 -12.04
C VAL A 92 -3.68 -15.27 -11.35
N PHE A 93 -3.96 -15.08 -10.06
CA PHE A 93 -3.31 -14.08 -9.21
C PHE A 93 -2.33 -14.73 -8.23
N HIS A 94 -1.27 -13.99 -7.89
CA HIS A 94 -0.36 -14.41 -6.82
C HIS A 94 -1.04 -14.36 -5.44
N PRO A 95 -0.72 -15.25 -4.49
CA PRO A 95 -1.27 -15.21 -3.13
C PRO A 95 -1.08 -13.88 -2.40
N ALA A 96 0.01 -13.14 -2.70
CA ALA A 96 0.25 -11.81 -2.15
C ALA A 96 -0.87 -10.82 -2.53
N TYR A 97 -1.33 -10.86 -3.78
CA TYR A 97 -2.45 -10.04 -4.24
C TYR A 97 -3.73 -10.36 -3.46
N ARG A 98 -4.03 -11.65 -3.27
CA ARG A 98 -5.18 -12.10 -2.47
C ARG A 98 -5.07 -11.68 -1.00
N ALA A 99 -3.86 -11.64 -0.44
CA ALA A 99 -3.64 -11.15 0.92
C ALA A 99 -3.92 -9.64 1.03
N MET A 100 -3.53 -8.84 0.04
CA MET A 100 -3.89 -7.41 -0.01
C MET A 100 -5.40 -7.22 -0.08
N GLU A 101 -6.11 -8.00 -0.90
CA GLU A 101 -7.57 -7.94 -0.98
C GLU A 101 -8.23 -8.23 0.38
N ARG A 102 -7.74 -9.24 1.12
CA ARG A 102 -8.26 -9.53 2.48
C ARG A 102 -8.02 -8.36 3.44
N LEU A 103 -6.83 -7.77 3.42
CA LEU A 103 -6.55 -6.58 4.24
C LEU A 103 -7.50 -5.43 3.88
N ALA A 104 -7.60 -5.08 2.60
CA ALA A 104 -8.40 -3.95 2.15
C ALA A 104 -9.91 -4.17 2.34
N PHE A 105 -10.45 -5.30 1.87
CA PHE A 105 -11.88 -5.51 1.77
C PHE A 105 -12.49 -6.21 2.98
N GLU A 106 -11.78 -7.15 3.60
CA GLU A 106 -12.32 -7.87 4.77
C GLU A 106 -12.01 -7.11 6.07
N ARG A 107 -10.74 -6.78 6.30
CA ARG A 107 -10.33 -6.14 7.56
C ARG A 107 -10.76 -4.69 7.66
N PHE A 108 -10.52 -3.90 6.62
CA PHE A 108 -10.81 -2.46 6.63
C PHE A 108 -12.12 -2.09 5.92
N GLY A 109 -12.75 -3.01 5.19
CA GLY A 109 -14.02 -2.76 4.54
C GLY A 109 -13.96 -1.62 3.51
N LEU A 110 -12.79 -1.36 2.89
CA LEU A 110 -12.55 -0.12 2.13
C LEU A 110 -13.55 0.09 0.99
N ALA A 111 -13.99 -0.98 0.34
CA ALA A 111 -14.97 -0.92 -0.73
C ALA A 111 -16.40 -0.69 -0.23
N ALA A 112 -16.74 -1.13 0.98
CA ALA A 112 -18.11 -1.15 1.49
C ALA A 112 -18.44 0.01 2.44
N MET A 113 -17.42 0.64 3.03
CA MET A 113 -17.59 1.62 4.13
C MET A 113 -18.47 2.83 3.80
N SER A 114 -18.60 3.19 2.53
CA SER A 114 -19.37 4.37 2.10
C SER A 114 -20.87 4.09 1.92
N HIS A 115 -21.28 2.83 1.79
CA HIS A 115 -22.63 2.48 1.36
C HIS A 115 -23.23 1.25 2.06
N ARG A 116 -22.48 0.57 2.94
CA ARG A 116 -23.00 -0.51 3.78
C ARG A 116 -22.92 -0.14 5.25
N GLU A 117 -24.01 -0.39 5.96
CA GLU A 117 -24.10 -0.20 7.41
C GLU A 117 -23.31 -1.26 8.16
N GLY A 118 -22.87 -0.96 9.39
CA GLY A 118 -22.18 -1.92 10.26
C GLY A 118 -20.70 -2.14 9.94
N VAL A 119 -20.18 -1.56 8.85
CA VAL A 119 -18.76 -1.66 8.48
C VAL A 119 -17.91 -1.03 9.59
N LEU A 120 -16.85 -1.73 10.02
CA LEU A 120 -15.99 -1.32 11.14
C LEU A 120 -16.75 -1.10 12.47
N GLY A 121 -17.93 -1.74 12.60
CA GLY A 121 -18.83 -1.60 13.74
C GLY A 121 -19.60 -0.28 13.79
N TRP A 122 -19.54 0.55 12.74
CA TRP A 122 -20.22 1.84 12.70
C TRP A 122 -21.74 1.68 12.68
N PRO A 123 -22.49 2.56 13.37
CA PRO A 123 -23.94 2.53 13.28
C PRO A 123 -24.38 2.75 11.83
N GLY A 124 -25.47 2.09 11.45
CA GLY A 124 -26.15 2.39 10.19
C GLY A 124 -26.71 3.82 10.18
N ARG A 125 -27.17 4.27 9.02
CA ARG A 125 -27.85 5.57 8.90
C ARG A 125 -29.23 5.50 9.52
#